data_AF-A0A2A2LNE0-F1
#
_entry.id   AF-A0A2A2LNE0-F1
#
_cell.length_a   1.000
_cell.length_b   1.000
_cell.length_c   1.000
_cell.angle_alpha   90.00
_cell.angle_beta   90.00
_cell.angle_gamma   90.00
#
_symmetry.space_group_name_H-M   'P 1'
#
loop_
_entity.id
_entity.type
_entity.pdbx_description
1 polymer ?
#
loop_
_entity_poly.entity_id
_entity_poly.type
_entity_poly.pdbx_seq_one_letter_code
_entity_poly.pdbx_strand_id
1 'polypeptide(L)'
;MSQHFYFPLRREIFMLTGGVDSSAESLEYLLANPGKNRAVVIAVGGTTEILDSQPDCYDLNILSRRGFCKYALKHGADLVPMYNFGENALFEQFPNPKGSLVRIFQLKIKSIFGFVIPMFKCRHAFDLSLGIMPHRRPVTSVVGEPIRLVVI
;
A
#
# COMPACT_ATOMS: atom_id res chain seq x y z
N MET A 1 -14.47 4.66 6.83
CA MET A 1 -13.42 5.03 7.80
C MET A 1 -12.48 3.85 7.96
N SER A 2 -11.38 3.82 7.20
CA SER A 2 -10.35 2.79 7.35
C SER A 2 -9.77 2.78 8.77
N GLN A 3 -9.36 1.60 9.22
CA GLN A 3 -8.76 1.35 10.53
C GLN A 3 -7.48 2.17 10.79
N HIS A 4 -6.87 2.74 9.74
CA HIS A 4 -5.72 3.62 9.84
C HIS A 4 -5.99 4.92 10.62
N PHE A 5 -7.25 5.34 10.70
CA PHE A 5 -7.65 6.58 11.36
C PHE A 5 -8.00 6.43 12.85
N TYR A 6 -8.01 5.20 13.38
CA TYR A 6 -8.33 4.93 14.80
C TYR A 6 -7.10 4.96 15.72
N PHE A 7 -5.89 4.82 15.18
CA PHE A 7 -4.67 4.84 16.00
C PHE A 7 -4.27 6.30 16.31
N PRO A 8 -3.98 6.64 17.58
CA PRO A 8 -3.66 8.02 17.97
C PRO A 8 -2.45 8.56 17.20
N LEU A 9 -2.46 9.85 16.84
CA LEU A 9 -1.46 10.59 16.04
C LEU A 9 -1.33 10.15 14.58
N ARG A 10 -1.67 8.91 14.23
CA ARG A 10 -1.57 8.39 12.88
C ARG A 10 -2.50 9.14 11.92
N ARG A 11 -3.74 9.37 12.34
CA ARG A 11 -4.72 10.13 11.56
C ARG A 11 -4.20 11.52 11.21
N GLU A 12 -3.67 12.24 12.19
CA GLU A 12 -3.19 13.60 12.03
C GLU A 12 -2.01 13.64 11.04
N ILE A 13 -1.08 12.69 11.13
CA ILE A 13 0.06 12.56 10.20
C ILE A 13 -0.42 12.25 8.77
N PHE A 14 -1.39 11.33 8.62
CA PHE A 14 -1.95 11.02 7.30
C PHE A 14 -2.67 12.24 6.71
N MET A 15 -3.48 12.96 7.48
CA MET A 15 -4.17 14.14 6.97
C MET A 15 -3.20 15.29 6.66
N LEU A 16 -2.13 15.48 7.45
CA LEU A 16 -1.09 16.49 7.19
C LEU A 16 -0.36 16.24 5.87
N THR A 17 -0.21 14.97 5.48
CA THR A 17 0.40 14.59 4.19
C THR A 17 -0.59 14.57 3.03
N GLY A 18 -1.86 14.96 3.27
CA GLY A 18 -2.93 14.94 2.26
C GLY A 18 -3.57 13.57 2.05
N GLY A 19 -3.30 12.61 2.93
CA GLY A 19 -3.90 11.28 2.93
C GLY A 19 -5.40 11.33 3.19
N VAL A 20 -6.13 10.53 2.41
CA VAL A 20 -7.58 10.38 2.50
C VAL A 20 -7.91 8.89 2.63
N ASP A 21 -9.07 8.56 3.18
CA ASP A 21 -9.55 7.18 3.23
C ASP A 21 -9.65 6.59 1.82
N SER A 22 -9.23 5.32 1.66
CA SER A 22 -9.31 4.60 0.39
C SER A 22 -10.71 4.04 0.13
N SER A 23 -11.75 4.71 0.65
CA SER A 23 -13.15 4.29 0.52
C SER A 23 -13.69 4.70 -0.85
N ALA A 24 -14.71 3.98 -1.32
CA ALA A 24 -15.40 4.27 -2.57
C ALA A 24 -15.95 5.71 -2.58
N GLU A 25 -16.57 6.12 -1.48
CA GLU A 25 -17.19 7.43 -1.30
C GLU A 25 -16.14 8.55 -1.33
N SER A 26 -14.98 8.30 -0.72
CA SER A 26 -13.87 9.27 -0.70
C SER A 26 -13.28 9.45 -2.09
N LEU A 27 -13.08 8.34 -2.81
CA LEU A 27 -12.60 8.39 -4.19
C LEU A 27 -13.60 9.09 -5.11
N GLU A 28 -14.89 8.78 -4.99
CA GLU A 28 -15.97 9.43 -5.73
C GLU A 28 -16.03 10.93 -5.44
N TYR A 29 -15.92 11.35 -4.18
CA TYR A 29 -15.88 12.77 -3.82
C TYR A 29 -14.69 13.50 -4.44
N LEU A 30 -13.49 12.90 -4.40
CA LEU A 30 -12.27 13.49 -4.95
C LEU A 30 -12.32 13.63 -6.48
N LEU A 31 -12.91 12.63 -7.17
CA LEU A 31 -13.06 12.65 -8.63
C LEU A 31 -14.21 13.54 -9.10
N ALA A 32 -15.30 13.64 -8.34
CA ALA A 32 -16.42 14.52 -8.65
C ALA A 32 -16.10 16.01 -8.43
N ASN A 33 -15.14 16.31 -7.56
CA ASN A 33 -14.71 17.68 -7.27
C ASN A 33 -13.23 17.87 -7.65
N PRO A 34 -12.90 17.83 -8.96
CA PRO A 34 -11.53 17.96 -9.42
C PRO A 34 -11.02 19.37 -9.09
N GLY A 35 -10.07 19.46 -8.17
CA GLY A 35 -9.29 20.68 -7.95
C GLY A 35 -8.30 20.89 -9.09
N LYS A 36 -7.79 22.12 -9.26
CA LYS A 36 -6.69 22.37 -10.19
C LYS A 36 -5.44 21.62 -9.73
N ASN A 37 -4.76 20.94 -10.66
CA ASN A 37 -3.48 20.24 -10.43
C ASN A 37 -3.53 19.18 -9.31
N ARG A 38 -4.64 18.47 -9.15
CA ARG A 38 -4.77 17.39 -8.17
C ARG A 38 -4.59 16.02 -8.84
N ALA A 39 -3.68 15.22 -8.30
CA ALA A 39 -3.56 13.80 -8.62
C ALA A 39 -4.05 12.97 -7.42
N VAL A 40 -4.80 11.92 -7.68
CA VAL A 40 -5.22 10.95 -6.66
C VAL A 40 -4.36 9.71 -6.82
N VAL A 41 -3.59 9.37 -5.79
CA VAL A 41 -2.71 8.20 -5.79
C VAL A 41 -3.35 7.10 -4.94
N ILE A 42 -3.49 5.91 -5.52
CA ILE A 42 -4.05 4.75 -4.84
C ILE A 42 -2.98 3.65 -4.82
N ALA A 43 -2.55 3.27 -3.62
CA ALA A 43 -1.76 2.05 -3.45
C ALA A 43 -2.70 0.84 -3.57
N VAL A 44 -2.67 0.17 -4.73
CA VAL A 44 -3.56 -0.99 -5.03
C VAL A 44 -3.15 -2.23 -4.22
N GLY A 45 -2.00 -2.18 -3.54
CA GLY A 45 -1.45 -3.28 -2.78
C GLY A 45 -2.17 -3.56 -1.46
N GLY A 46 -1.90 -4.70 -0.84
CA GLY A 46 -2.57 -5.06 0.42
C GLY A 46 -1.82 -6.06 1.28
N THR A 47 -2.40 -6.37 2.43
CA THR A 47 -1.71 -7.11 3.49
C THR A 47 -1.22 -8.50 3.08
N THR A 48 -1.87 -9.14 2.11
CA THR A 48 -1.44 -10.46 1.61
C THR A 48 -0.12 -10.37 0.85
N GLU A 49 0.09 -9.31 0.05
CA GLU A 49 1.33 -9.10 -0.69
C GLU A 49 2.48 -8.75 0.27
N ILE A 50 2.21 -7.91 1.27
CA ILE A 50 3.18 -7.60 2.34
C ILE A 50 3.61 -8.90 3.04
N LEU A 51 2.68 -9.79 3.33
CA LEU A 51 2.95 -11.04 4.04
C LEU A 51 3.71 -12.07 3.18
N ASP A 52 3.64 -11.96 1.86
CA ASP A 52 4.31 -12.86 0.92
C ASP A 52 5.55 -12.21 0.29
N SER A 53 5.88 -10.96 0.64
CA SER A 53 6.99 -10.22 0.03
C SER A 53 8.35 -10.81 0.41
N GLN A 54 9.00 -11.42 -0.55
CA GLN A 54 10.39 -11.86 -0.44
C GLN A 54 11.29 -10.96 -1.29
N PRO A 55 12.57 -10.78 -0.92
CA PRO A 55 13.54 -10.14 -1.80
C PRO A 55 13.50 -10.77 -3.19
N ASP A 56 13.53 -9.93 -4.23
CA ASP A 56 13.51 -10.33 -5.66
C ASP A 56 12.28 -11.11 -6.14
N CYS A 57 11.23 -11.23 -5.31
CA CYS A 57 9.93 -11.74 -5.71
C CYS A 57 8.95 -10.58 -5.95
N TYR A 58 8.20 -10.60 -7.05
CA TYR A 58 7.28 -9.52 -7.46
C TYR A 58 5.86 -10.03 -7.75
N ASP A 59 5.31 -10.83 -6.84
CA ASP A 59 3.95 -11.36 -6.97
C ASP A 59 2.92 -10.29 -6.59
N LEU A 60 2.14 -9.83 -7.58
CA LEU A 60 1.15 -8.77 -7.43
C LEU A 60 -0.28 -9.30 -7.66
N ASN A 61 -1.19 -8.99 -6.74
CA ASN A 61 -2.60 -9.37 -6.81
C ASN A 61 -3.46 -8.21 -7.33
N ILE A 62 -3.10 -7.63 -8.47
CA ILE A 62 -3.77 -6.46 -9.04
C ILE A 62 -5.04 -6.85 -9.82
N LEU A 63 -5.05 -8.03 -10.44
CA LEU A 63 -6.15 -8.44 -11.33
C LEU A 63 -7.50 -8.54 -10.61
N SER A 64 -7.51 -8.85 -9.32
CA SER A 64 -8.73 -8.92 -8.50
C SER A 64 -9.20 -7.56 -7.99
N ARG A 65 -8.38 -6.50 -8.12
CA ARG A 65 -8.59 -5.18 -7.50
C ARG A 65 -8.83 -4.09 -8.53
N ARG A 66 -9.91 -4.21 -9.30
CA ARG A 66 -10.24 -3.28 -10.40
C ARG A 66 -11.22 -2.17 -10.02
N GLY A 67 -11.55 -2.03 -8.74
CA GLY A 67 -12.55 -1.08 -8.25
C GLY A 67 -12.22 0.37 -8.64
N PHE A 68 -10.96 0.78 -8.52
CA PHE A 68 -10.53 2.12 -8.89
C PHE A 68 -10.72 2.41 -10.38
N CYS A 69 -10.53 1.43 -11.27
CA CYS A 69 -10.77 1.59 -12.70
C CYS A 69 -12.24 1.92 -12.99
N LYS A 70 -13.19 1.33 -12.25
CA LYS A 70 -14.62 1.62 -12.38
C LYS A 70 -14.92 3.09 -12.09
N TYR A 71 -14.33 3.65 -11.03
CA TYR A 71 -14.52 5.06 -10.68
C TYR A 71 -13.80 5.99 -11.66
N ALA A 72 -12.61 5.61 -12.10
CA ALA A 72 -11.87 6.38 -13.11
C ALA A 72 -12.67 6.49 -14.42
N LEU A 73 -13.29 5.40 -14.88
CA LEU A 73 -14.19 5.39 -16.04
C LEU A 73 -15.42 6.29 -15.82
N LYS A 74 -16.07 6.18 -14.66
CA LYS A 74 -17.28 6.96 -14.32
C LYS A 74 -17.04 8.48 -14.36
N HIS A 75 -15.83 8.92 -14.01
CA HIS A 75 -15.48 10.34 -13.92
C HIS A 75 -14.54 10.83 -15.03
N GLY A 76 -14.14 9.96 -15.97
CA GLY A 76 -13.21 10.31 -17.05
C GLY A 76 -11.82 10.69 -16.53
N ALA A 77 -11.38 10.07 -15.43
CA ALA A 77 -10.07 10.33 -14.85
C ALA A 77 -9.03 9.42 -15.50
N ASP A 78 -7.94 10.01 -15.99
CA ASP A 78 -6.84 9.25 -16.59
C ASP A 78 -6.12 8.40 -15.56
N LEU A 79 -5.78 7.17 -15.95
CA LEU A 79 -5.04 6.25 -15.10
C LEU A 79 -3.56 6.26 -15.47
N VAL A 80 -2.69 6.61 -14.53
CA VAL A 80 -1.24 6.56 -14.73
C VAL A 80 -0.67 5.38 -13.92
N PRO A 81 -0.22 4.30 -14.56
CA PRO A 81 0.35 3.17 -13.83
C PRO A 81 1.74 3.52 -13.30
N MET A 82 2.02 3.15 -12.06
CA MET A 82 3.32 3.29 -11.41
C MET A 82 3.66 1.99 -10.68
N TYR A 83 4.93 1.59 -10.74
CA TYR A 83 5.45 0.46 -9.97
C TYR A 83 6.87 0.74 -9.46
N ASN A 84 7.16 0.28 -8.24
CA ASN A 84 8.46 0.47 -7.59
C ASN A 84 9.17 -0.88 -7.43
N PHE A 85 10.26 -1.07 -8.19
CA PHE A 85 11.12 -2.24 -8.06
C PHE A 85 12.10 -2.07 -6.90
N GLY A 86 12.37 -3.16 -6.18
CA GLY A 86 13.34 -3.18 -5.07
C GLY A 86 12.76 -2.89 -3.68
N GLU A 87 11.47 -2.51 -3.58
CA GLU A 87 10.83 -2.25 -2.28
C GLU A 87 10.83 -3.46 -1.35
N ASN A 88 10.63 -4.66 -1.89
CA ASN A 88 10.62 -5.91 -1.12
C ASN A 88 11.98 -6.22 -0.47
N ALA A 89 13.06 -5.62 -0.98
CA ALA A 89 14.39 -5.80 -0.43
C ALA A 89 14.70 -4.79 0.70
N LEU A 90 13.87 -3.77 0.91
CA LEU A 90 14.10 -2.76 1.96
C LEU A 90 13.90 -3.32 3.37
N PHE A 91 13.05 -4.34 3.50
CA PHE A 91 12.70 -4.94 4.78
C PHE A 91 12.83 -6.46 4.68
N GLU A 92 13.71 -7.05 5.46
CA GLU A 92 13.86 -8.51 5.47
C GLU A 92 12.80 -9.13 6.38
N GLN A 93 11.86 -9.87 5.81
CA GLN A 93 10.87 -10.59 6.60
C GLN A 93 11.47 -11.78 7.32
N PHE A 94 11.01 -12.03 8.55
CA PHE A 94 11.26 -13.32 9.18
C PHE A 94 10.60 -14.45 8.34
N PRO A 95 11.26 -15.62 8.22
CA PRO A 95 10.71 -16.73 7.45
C PRO A 95 9.31 -17.11 7.95
N ASN A 96 8.34 -17.02 7.05
CA ASN A 96 6.93 -17.22 7.36
C ASN A 96 6.25 -18.12 6.32
N PRO A 97 6.65 -19.40 6.24
CA PRO A 97 6.06 -20.31 5.25
C PRO A 97 4.56 -20.48 5.52
N LYS A 98 3.79 -20.67 4.45
CA LYS A 98 2.35 -20.93 4.51
C LYS A 98 2.11 -22.17 5.39
N GLY A 99 1.28 -22.02 6.42
CA GLY A 99 1.01 -23.08 7.41
C GLY A 99 1.86 -23.03 8.68
N SER A 100 2.85 -22.14 8.79
CA SER A 100 3.59 -21.96 10.04
C SER A 100 2.71 -21.34 11.15
N LEU A 101 3.06 -21.61 12.41
CA LEU A 101 2.39 -21.01 13.57
C LEU A 101 2.49 -19.48 13.54
N VAL A 102 3.62 -18.94 13.06
CA VAL A 102 3.83 -17.50 12.84
C VAL A 102 2.82 -16.96 11.84
N ARG A 103 2.61 -17.65 10.71
CA ARG A 103 1.61 -17.25 9.69
C ARG A 103 0.21 -17.23 10.27
N ILE A 104 -0.16 -18.28 11.00
CA ILE A 104 -1.50 -18.42 11.59
C ILE A 104 -1.75 -17.30 12.59
N PHE A 105 -0.77 -17.00 13.44
CA PHE A 105 -0.86 -15.90 14.40
C PHE A 105 -0.99 -14.54 13.71
N GLN A 106 -0.17 -14.26 12.69
CA GLN A 106 -0.26 -13.01 11.92
C GLN A 106 -1.60 -12.87 11.19
N LEU A 107 -2.12 -13.94 10.60
CA LEU A 107 -3.44 -13.95 9.96
C LEU A 107 -4.57 -13.75 10.97
N LYS A 108 -4.43 -14.29 12.19
CA LYS A 108 -5.40 -14.08 13.28
C LYS A 108 -5.38 -12.63 13.76
N ILE A 109 -4.19 -12.03 13.94
CA ILE A 109 -4.04 -10.59 14.25
C ILE A 109 -4.64 -9.74 13.12
N LYS A 110 -4.34 -10.05 11.86
CA LYS A 110 -4.94 -9.39 10.70
C LYS A 110 -6.46 -9.43 10.76
N SER A 111 -7.05 -10.57 11.11
CA SER A 111 -8.51 -10.71 11.17
C SER A 111 -9.14 -9.88 12.29
N ILE A 112 -8.40 -9.61 13.37
CA ILE A 112 -8.90 -8.88 14.54
C ILE A 112 -8.67 -7.37 14.37
N PHE A 113 -7.45 -6.97 14.01
CA PHE A 113 -7.02 -5.56 13.95
C PHE A 113 -7.06 -4.97 12.54
N GLY A 114 -7.15 -5.81 11.50
CA GLY A 114 -7.18 -5.44 10.08
C GLY A 114 -5.90 -4.82 9.52
N PHE A 115 -4.88 -4.65 10.36
CA PHE A 115 -3.49 -4.48 9.96
C PHE A 115 -2.67 -5.65 10.50
N VAL A 116 -1.62 -6.02 9.77
CA VAL A 116 -0.59 -6.94 10.27
C VAL A 116 0.52 -6.09 10.88
N ILE A 117 1.10 -6.57 11.98
CA ILE A 117 2.40 -6.11 12.44
C ILE A 117 3.43 -7.02 11.77
N PRO A 118 3.99 -6.61 10.62
CA PRO A 118 5.03 -7.41 10.00
C PRO A 118 6.27 -7.39 10.91
N MET A 119 6.79 -8.57 11.18
CA MET A 119 8.10 -8.70 11.83
C MET A 119 9.15 -8.56 10.73
N PHE A 120 9.74 -7.38 10.64
CA PHE A 120 10.85 -7.10 9.74
C PHE A 120 12.15 -7.03 10.53
N LYS A 121 13.23 -7.60 9.97
CA LYS A 121 14.58 -7.18 10.27
C LYS A 121 14.82 -5.86 9.53
N CYS A 122 15.22 -4.88 10.31
CA CYS A 122 15.46 -3.52 9.87
C CYS A 122 16.78 -3.04 10.47
N ARG A 123 17.35 -1.98 9.92
CA ARG A 123 18.56 -1.35 10.43
C ARG A 123 18.24 -0.38 11.60
N HIS A 124 19.20 -0.15 12.49
CA HIS A 124 19.19 0.96 13.45
C HIS A 124 20.53 1.71 13.49
N ALA A 125 20.49 2.91 14.09
CA ALA A 125 21.64 3.77 14.34
C ALA A 125 22.56 3.29 15.49
N PHE A 126 22.08 2.40 16.37
CA PHE A 126 22.79 1.90 17.56
C PHE A 126 22.43 0.43 17.86
N ASP A 127 23.20 -0.50 17.28
CA ASP A 127 23.54 -1.89 17.68
C ASP A 127 22.58 -2.83 18.48
N LEU A 128 21.24 -2.66 18.42
CA LEU A 128 20.28 -3.69 18.85
C LEU A 128 19.47 -4.22 17.65
N SER A 129 19.29 -5.54 17.58
CA SER A 129 18.88 -6.33 16.40
C SER A 129 17.41 -6.19 15.91
N LEU A 130 16.67 -5.17 16.35
CA LEU A 130 15.26 -4.96 16.00
C LEU A 130 15.02 -3.49 15.68
N GLY A 131 14.73 -3.18 14.41
CA GLY A 131 14.65 -1.80 13.94
C GLY A 131 13.42 -1.34 13.17
N ILE A 132 13.38 -0.06 12.78
CA ILE A 132 12.28 0.56 12.00
C ILE A 132 12.79 1.17 10.68
N MET A 133 14.10 1.34 10.49
CA MET A 133 14.62 1.94 9.25
C MET A 133 14.85 0.90 8.16
N PRO A 134 14.46 1.19 6.91
CA PRO A 134 14.71 0.31 5.77
C PRO A 134 16.21 0.15 5.51
N HIS A 135 16.58 -0.98 4.92
CA HIS A 135 17.91 -1.18 4.38
C HIS A 135 18.18 -0.21 3.22
N ARG A 136 19.43 0.24 3.10
CA ARG A 136 19.88 1.10 1.99
C ARG A 136 20.06 0.26 0.73
N ARG A 137 18.96 -0.07 0.06
CA ARG A 137 18.95 -0.75 -1.24
C ARG A 137 18.30 0.17 -2.29
N PRO A 138 18.74 0.11 -3.55
CA PRO A 138 18.16 0.95 -4.59
C PRO A 138 16.68 0.58 -4.82
N VAL A 139 15.85 1.60 -5.01
CA VAL A 139 14.46 1.46 -5.43
C VAL A 139 14.32 2.16 -6.77
N THR A 140 13.76 1.47 -7.76
CA THR A 140 13.55 2.00 -9.10
C THR A 140 12.07 2.15 -9.37
N SER A 141 11.60 3.40 -9.42
CA SER A 141 10.23 3.75 -9.75
C SER A 141 10.05 3.86 -11.27
N VAL A 142 9.12 3.10 -11.82
CA VAL A 142 8.73 3.16 -13.23
C VAL A 142 7.33 3.74 -13.32
N VAL A 143 7.17 4.78 -14.12
CA VAL A 143 5.89 5.43 -14.41
C VAL A 143 5.57 5.18 -15.87
N GLY A 144 4.42 4.56 -16.12
CA GLY A 144 3.95 4.30 -17.48
C GLY A 144 3.20 5.49 -18.09
N GLU A 145 2.87 5.35 -19.37
CA GLU A 145 2.07 6.34 -20.09
C GLU A 145 0.65 6.44 -19.51
N PRO A 146 0.05 7.65 -19.46
CA PRO A 146 -1.34 7.82 -19.04
C PRO A 146 -2.31 7.06 -19.95
N ILE A 147 -3.12 6.20 -19.35
CA ILE A 147 -4.26 5.55 -20.00
C ILE A 147 -5.42 6.53 -19.98
N ARG A 148 -5.69 7.15 -21.13
CA ARG A 148 -6.79 8.10 -21.29
C ARG A 148 -8.12 7.37 -21.25
N LEU A 149 -9.00 7.76 -20.34
CA LEU A 149 -10.32 7.17 -20.20
C LEU A 149 -11.40 8.12 -20.69
N VAL A 150 -12.32 7.60 -21.50
CA VAL A 150 -13.52 8.33 -21.93
C VAL A 150 -14.65 8.00 -20.97
N VAL A 151 -15.40 9.03 -20.55
CA VAL A 151 -16.58 8.85 -19.70
C VAL A 151 -17.61 8.00 -20.46
N ILE A 152 -18.07 6.92 -19.83
CA ILE A 152 -19.17 6.06 -20.32
C ILE A 152 -20.46 6.44 -19.59
#